data_AF-A0A428YTV8-F1
#
_entry.id   AF-A0A428YTV8-F1
#
_cell.length_a   1.000
_cell.length_b   1.000
_cell.length_c   1.000
_cell.angle_alpha   90.00
_cell.angle_beta   90.00
_cell.angle_gamma   90.00
#
_symmetry.space_group_name_H-M   'P 1'
#
loop_
_entity.id
_entity.type
_entity.pdbx_description
1 polymer ?
#
loop_
_entity_poly.entity_id
_entity_poly.type
_entity_poly.pdbx_seq_one_letter_code
_entity_poly.pdbx_strand_id
1 'polypeptide(L)'
;MAGAHVYFGMTTVQDLQSRIQANDQVIWSAAALVLALRTNTPPDLRDASLTLLHSLGIDVDLSAENDPVTVRQGLAAQAASAILQSGALLRGDRPWADQSEETMQAQGRLSARGARLFKDVTLPLLPGLDALLARPGARMLDVGTGVGALAIAYAELFPALTVVGLDIMPSALKLAAQNVAESTVPHRVELRNQDVGDLTEVDTYSLAWIPAPFVSGPALREGLKRIREALIPGGWVIMGHAKIRANEGSAALSRLQTAVYGGTLLDDMRARDFLIEAGFAQTLSLPTPPGAPAITAGHR
;
A
#
# COMPACT_ATOMS: atom_id res chain seq x y z
N MET A 1 17.72 -41.43 -3.09
CA MET A 1 18.35 -40.15 -3.46
C MET A 1 18.25 -39.22 -2.27
N ALA A 2 19.38 -38.99 -1.60
CA ALA A 2 19.46 -38.28 -0.34
C ALA A 2 19.37 -36.76 -0.55
N GLY A 3 18.60 -36.09 0.31
CA GLY A 3 18.37 -34.65 0.28
C GLY A 3 19.63 -33.85 0.62
N ALA A 4 19.89 -32.81 -0.18
CA ALA A 4 20.93 -31.84 0.11
C ALA A 4 20.49 -30.96 1.28
N HIS A 5 21.00 -31.23 2.48
CA HIS A 5 21.00 -30.27 3.58
C HIS A 5 21.98 -29.15 3.23
N VAL A 6 21.47 -27.96 2.93
CA VAL A 6 22.29 -26.75 2.87
C VAL A 6 22.69 -26.39 4.31
N TYR A 7 23.92 -26.69 4.69
CA TYR A 7 24.53 -26.18 5.92
C TYR A 7 24.81 -24.69 5.72
N PHE A 8 23.99 -23.82 6.31
CA PHE A 8 24.41 -22.43 6.52
C PHE A 8 25.51 -22.46 7.59
N GLY A 9 26.74 -22.08 7.23
CA GLY A 9 27.82 -21.90 8.21
C GLY A 9 27.36 -20.91 9.29
N MET A 10 27.66 -21.20 10.56
CA MET A 10 27.28 -20.33 11.67
C MET A 10 27.95 -18.97 11.50
N THR A 11 27.14 -17.91 11.40
CA THR A 11 27.60 -16.52 11.36
C THR A 11 28.42 -16.20 12.61
N THR A 12 29.64 -15.72 12.45
CA THR A 12 30.48 -15.35 13.60
C THR A 12 30.02 -14.02 14.22
N VAL A 13 30.44 -13.73 15.45
CA VAL A 13 30.21 -12.41 16.08
C VAL A 13 30.80 -11.28 15.24
N GLN A 14 31.96 -11.52 14.63
CA GLN A 14 32.63 -10.53 13.77
C GLN A 14 31.83 -10.25 12.48
N ASP A 15 31.21 -11.28 11.90
CA ASP A 15 30.33 -11.11 10.74
C ASP A 15 29.08 -10.29 11.11
N LEU A 16 28.51 -10.52 12.30
CA LEU A 16 27.37 -9.73 12.81
C LEU A 16 27.75 -8.27 13.03
N GLN A 17 28.91 -8.01 13.64
CA GLN A 17 29.41 -6.64 13.85
C GLN A 17 29.63 -5.90 12.53
N SER A 18 30.21 -6.58 11.53
CA SER A 18 30.41 -6.02 10.19
C SER A 18 29.08 -5.68 9.51
N ARG A 19 28.06 -6.53 9.68
CA ARG A 19 26.70 -6.25 9.19
C ARG A 19 26.02 -5.10 9.92
N ILE A 20 26.22 -4.96 11.23
CA ILE A 20 25.70 -3.83 12.01
C ILE A 20 26.28 -2.51 11.48
N GLN A 21 27.59 -2.45 11.25
CA GLN A 21 28.25 -1.26 10.71
C GLN A 21 27.76 -0.90 9.31
N ALA A 22 27.62 -1.88 8.42
CA ALA A 22 27.07 -1.66 7.08
C ALA A 22 25.62 -1.14 7.13
N ASN A 23 24.79 -1.72 8.00
CA ASN A 23 23.41 -1.28 8.19
C ASN A 23 23.32 0.13 8.78
N ASP A 24 24.21 0.49 9.70
CA ASP A 24 24.26 1.82 10.31
C ASP A 24 24.45 2.91 9.23
N GLN A 25 25.43 2.72 8.33
CA GLN A 25 25.64 3.64 7.21
C GLN A 25 24.40 3.75 6.32
N VAL A 26 23.75 2.62 5.98
CA VAL A 26 22.54 2.62 5.14
C VAL A 26 21.39 3.36 5.81
N ILE A 27 21.15 3.11 7.10
CA ILE A 27 20.07 3.74 7.86
C ILE A 27 20.30 5.25 7.97
N TRP A 28 21.51 5.69 8.31
CA TRP A 28 21.83 7.11 8.39
C TRP A 28 21.81 7.82 7.04
N SER A 29 22.19 7.14 5.96
CA SER A 29 22.08 7.68 4.60
C SER A 29 20.62 7.89 4.19
N ALA A 30 19.75 6.93 4.51
CA ALA A 30 18.32 7.06 4.28
C ALA A 30 17.69 8.17 5.15
N ALA A 31 18.11 8.31 6.41
CA ALA A 31 17.69 9.41 7.28
C ALA A 31 18.16 10.78 6.73
N ALA A 32 19.39 10.88 6.25
CA ALA A 32 19.92 12.09 5.62
C ALA A 32 19.09 12.50 4.38
N LEU A 33 18.68 11.53 3.56
CA LEU A 33 17.78 11.80 2.42
C LEU A 33 16.44 12.40 2.87
N VAL A 34 15.84 11.86 3.93
CA VAL A 34 14.60 12.41 4.52
C VAL A 34 14.81 13.85 4.99
N LEU A 35 15.90 14.10 5.71
CA LEU A 35 16.23 15.42 6.27
C LEU A 35 16.53 16.46 5.19
N ALA A 36 17.20 16.07 4.10
CA ALA A 36 17.46 16.94 2.96
C ALA A 36 16.17 17.35 2.23
N LEU A 37 15.21 16.43 2.09
CA LEU A 37 13.95 16.66 1.38
C LEU A 37 12.90 17.43 2.18
N ARG A 38 12.94 17.37 3.52
CA ARG A 38 12.03 18.11 4.39
C ARG A 38 12.28 19.61 4.34
N THR A 39 11.24 20.41 4.48
CA THR A 39 11.33 21.88 4.46
C THR A 39 11.67 22.48 5.83
N ASN A 40 11.43 21.75 6.92
CA ASN A 40 11.56 22.21 8.31
C ASN A 40 12.81 21.67 9.03
N THR A 41 13.73 21.03 8.31
CA THR A 41 14.99 20.52 8.89
C THR A 41 15.89 21.69 9.32
N PRO A 42 16.42 21.67 10.57
CA PRO A 42 17.41 22.64 11.03
C PRO A 42 18.61 22.79 10.07
N PRO A 43 19.14 24.00 9.83
CA PRO A 43 20.17 24.22 8.81
C PRO A 43 21.44 23.37 9.00
N ASP A 44 21.91 23.23 10.23
CA ASP A 44 23.06 22.42 10.59
C ASP A 44 22.87 20.93 10.25
N LEU A 45 21.70 20.38 10.59
CA LEU A 45 21.35 18.99 10.23
C LEU A 45 21.15 18.81 8.73
N ARG A 46 20.62 19.82 8.04
CA ARG A 46 20.46 19.81 6.58
C ARG A 46 21.82 19.78 5.89
N ASP A 47 22.75 20.66 6.28
CA ASP A 47 24.08 20.75 5.69
C ASP A 47 24.91 19.47 5.91
N ALA A 48 24.84 18.90 7.11
CA ALA A 48 25.45 17.61 7.41
C ALA A 48 24.86 16.47 6.56
N SER A 49 23.52 16.47 6.36
CA SER A 49 22.83 15.48 5.54
C SER A 49 23.24 15.58 4.07
N LEU A 50 23.27 16.79 3.51
CA LEU A 50 23.69 17.03 2.13
C LEU A 50 25.16 16.64 1.92
N THR A 51 26.03 16.92 2.89
CA THR A 51 27.45 16.52 2.85
C THR A 51 27.60 14.99 2.79
N LEU A 52 26.86 14.27 3.63
CA LEU A 52 26.86 12.80 3.61
C LEU A 52 26.35 12.28 2.26
N LEU A 53 25.20 12.74 1.79
CA LEU A 53 24.62 12.30 0.52
C LEU A 53 25.57 12.57 -0.66
N HIS A 54 26.18 13.75 -0.72
CA HIS A 54 27.16 14.10 -1.74
C HIS A 54 28.38 13.17 -1.70
N SER A 55 28.88 12.81 -0.51
CA SER A 55 29.99 11.85 -0.37
C SER A 55 29.65 10.44 -0.89
N LEU A 56 28.35 10.11 -0.94
CA LEU A 56 27.81 8.86 -1.49
C LEU A 56 27.45 8.97 -2.98
N GLY A 57 27.72 10.12 -3.61
CA GLY A 57 27.37 10.40 -5.00
C GLY A 57 25.87 10.67 -5.23
N ILE A 58 25.13 11.00 -4.17
CA ILE A 58 23.71 11.35 -4.24
C ILE A 58 23.62 12.87 -4.18
N ASP A 59 23.32 13.50 -5.31
CA ASP A 59 23.06 14.94 -5.36
C ASP A 59 21.56 15.20 -5.28
N VAL A 60 21.14 15.96 -4.26
CA VAL A 60 19.74 16.31 -4.05
C VAL A 60 19.57 17.75 -4.54
N ASP A 61 19.15 17.91 -5.78
CA ASP A 61 18.84 19.22 -6.34
C ASP A 61 17.54 19.76 -5.70
N LEU A 62 17.72 20.65 -4.72
CA LEU A 62 16.63 21.35 -4.03
C LEU A 62 16.28 22.69 -4.70
N SER A 63 17.01 23.06 -5.76
CA SER A 63 16.93 24.34 -6.48
C SER A 63 16.08 24.30 -7.74
N ALA A 64 15.74 23.11 -8.23
CA ALA A 64 14.87 22.96 -9.40
C ALA A 64 13.49 23.60 -9.15
N GLU A 65 13.19 24.67 -9.89
CA GLU A 65 11.88 25.33 -9.99
C GLU A 65 10.74 24.37 -10.39
N ASN A 66 11.07 23.15 -10.83
CA ASN A 66 10.15 22.17 -11.39
C ASN A 66 9.59 21.15 -10.39
N ASP A 67 10.04 21.11 -9.13
CA ASP A 67 9.53 20.16 -8.11
C ASP A 67 8.78 20.88 -6.97
N PRO A 68 7.43 20.89 -7.00
CA PRO A 68 6.61 21.46 -5.94
C PRO A 68 6.99 20.92 -4.55
N VAL A 69 6.92 21.76 -3.51
CA VAL A 69 7.17 21.37 -2.11
C VAL A 69 6.44 20.08 -1.72
N THR A 70 5.22 19.89 -2.21
CA THR A 70 4.40 18.70 -2.02
C THR A 70 5.06 17.41 -2.55
N VAL A 71 5.77 17.48 -3.68
CA VAL A 71 6.50 16.33 -4.25
C VAL A 71 7.66 15.94 -3.35
N ARG A 72 8.47 16.92 -2.92
CA ARG A 72 9.61 16.69 -2.01
C ARG A 72 9.17 16.11 -0.67
N GLN A 73 8.10 16.65 -0.08
CA GLN A 73 7.52 16.10 1.15
C GLN A 73 6.98 14.68 0.95
N GLY A 74 6.40 14.37 -0.21
CA GLY A 74 5.98 13.01 -0.56
C GLY A 74 7.15 12.03 -0.62
N LEU A 75 8.27 12.42 -1.24
CA LEU A 75 9.49 11.61 -1.30
C LEU A 75 10.14 11.44 0.08
N ALA A 76 10.21 12.51 0.87
CA ALA A 76 10.72 12.45 2.25
C ALA A 76 9.96 11.43 3.09
N ALA A 77 8.63 11.48 3.03
CA ALA A 77 7.78 10.58 3.78
C ALA A 77 7.90 9.12 3.30
N GLN A 78 8.04 8.91 1.98
CA GLN A 78 8.32 7.59 1.41
C GLN A 78 9.64 7.01 1.92
N ALA A 79 10.71 7.82 1.92
CA ALA A 79 12.02 7.40 2.42
C ALA A 79 12.00 7.12 3.94
N ALA A 80 11.23 7.91 4.71
CA ALA A 80 11.11 7.75 6.15
C ALA A 80 10.32 6.49 6.58
N SER A 81 9.36 6.05 5.75
CA SER A 81 8.38 5.02 6.13
C SER A 81 9.02 3.74 6.68
N ALA A 82 10.03 3.19 6.01
CA ALA A 82 10.66 1.94 6.44
C ALA A 82 11.35 2.09 7.80
N ILE A 83 12.07 3.20 8.01
CA ILE A 83 12.78 3.50 9.26
C ILE A 83 11.80 3.68 10.41
N LEU A 84 10.74 4.46 10.20
CA LEU A 84 9.72 4.74 11.23
C LEU A 84 8.97 3.46 11.63
N GLN A 85 8.57 2.64 10.65
CA GLN A 85 7.88 1.37 10.89
C GLN A 85 8.77 0.37 11.65
N SER A 86 10.03 0.19 11.23
CA SER A 86 10.95 -0.69 11.93
C SER A 86 11.29 -0.18 13.33
N GLY A 87 11.46 1.14 13.49
CA GLY A 87 11.74 1.76 14.78
C GLY A 87 10.57 1.59 15.77
N ALA A 88 9.33 1.74 15.31
CA ALA A 88 8.14 1.48 16.10
C ALA A 88 8.08 0.02 16.56
N LEU A 89 8.27 -0.93 15.64
CA LEU A 89 8.33 -2.36 15.97
C LEU A 89 9.40 -2.67 17.04
N LEU A 90 10.59 -2.07 16.93
CA LEU A 90 11.69 -2.28 17.88
C LEU A 90 11.43 -1.67 19.26
N ARG A 91 10.59 -0.64 19.37
CA ARG A 91 10.14 -0.09 20.66
C ARG A 91 9.03 -0.92 21.32
N GLY A 92 8.51 -1.93 20.62
CA GLY A 92 7.36 -2.72 21.06
C GLY A 92 6.01 -2.06 20.74
N ASP A 93 6.00 -1.00 19.93
CA ASP A 93 4.77 -0.37 19.44
C ASP A 93 4.03 -1.38 18.54
N ARG A 94 2.69 -1.42 18.60
CA ARG A 94 1.94 -2.26 17.67
C ARG A 94 2.02 -1.63 16.28
N PRO A 95 2.56 -2.33 15.27
CA PRO A 95 2.95 -1.72 14.01
C PRO A 95 1.87 -0.97 13.27
N TRP A 96 0.59 -1.25 13.54
CA TRP A 96 -0.56 -0.61 12.89
C TRP A 96 -1.37 0.28 13.85
N ALA A 97 -1.63 -0.16 15.08
CA ALA A 97 -2.42 0.63 16.04
C ALA A 97 -1.69 1.91 16.52
N ASP A 98 -0.35 1.88 16.55
CA ASP A 98 0.47 2.92 17.17
C ASP A 98 1.33 3.67 16.13
N GLN A 99 0.92 3.67 14.86
CA GLN A 99 1.64 4.42 13.82
C GLN A 99 1.52 5.92 13.97
N SER A 100 2.59 6.62 13.62
CA SER A 100 2.56 8.07 13.48
C SER A 100 1.66 8.49 12.31
N GLU A 101 0.97 9.62 12.48
CA GLU A 101 0.16 10.23 11.42
C GLU A 101 0.98 10.45 10.14
N GLU A 102 2.26 10.84 10.28
CA GLU A 102 3.17 11.01 9.15
C GLU A 102 3.34 9.72 8.33
N THR A 103 3.51 8.57 9.00
CA THR A 103 3.68 7.27 8.33
C THR A 103 2.40 6.87 7.60
N MET A 104 1.24 7.04 8.23
CA MET A 104 -0.06 6.75 7.61
C MET A 104 -0.30 7.62 6.38
N GLN A 105 0.01 8.93 6.47
CA GLN A 105 -0.12 9.86 5.35
C GLN A 105 0.88 9.56 4.22
N ALA A 106 2.11 9.15 4.55
CA ALA A 106 3.11 8.72 3.56
C ALA A 106 2.59 7.54 2.74
N GLN A 107 2.06 6.53 3.44
CA GLN A 107 1.52 5.33 2.82
C GLN A 107 0.29 5.65 1.97
N GLY A 108 -0.63 6.49 2.45
CA GLY A 108 -1.77 6.96 1.68
C GLY A 108 -1.39 7.61 0.35
N ARG A 109 -0.38 8.50 0.35
CA ARG A 109 0.12 9.13 -0.87
C ARG A 109 0.66 8.13 -1.90
N LEU A 110 1.31 7.06 -1.44
CA LEU A 110 1.78 5.99 -2.32
C LEU A 110 0.61 5.23 -2.94
N SER A 111 -0.42 4.91 -2.15
CA SER A 111 -1.63 4.25 -2.66
C SER A 111 -2.35 5.09 -3.70
N ALA A 112 -2.50 6.40 -3.50
CA ALA A 112 -3.17 7.30 -4.45
C ALA A 112 -2.54 7.28 -5.87
N ARG A 113 -1.22 7.10 -5.98
CA ARG A 113 -0.53 6.92 -7.28
C ARG A 113 -1.05 5.69 -8.04
N GLY A 114 -1.49 4.66 -7.31
CA GLY A 114 -2.10 3.45 -7.85
C GLY A 114 -3.39 3.70 -8.63
N ALA A 115 -4.15 4.75 -8.32
CA ALA A 115 -5.40 5.05 -9.03
C ALA A 115 -5.17 5.49 -10.49
N ARG A 116 -4.12 6.28 -10.75
CA ARG A 116 -3.72 6.65 -12.13
C ARG A 116 -3.20 5.45 -12.89
N LEU A 117 -2.32 4.66 -12.27
CA LEU A 117 -1.83 3.41 -12.86
C LEU A 117 -2.99 2.47 -13.19
N PHE A 118 -3.98 2.36 -12.30
CA PHE A 118 -5.18 1.59 -12.56
C PHE A 118 -5.90 2.09 -13.80
N LYS A 119 -6.18 3.39 -13.90
CA LYS A 119 -6.89 3.97 -15.05
C LYS A 119 -6.17 3.73 -16.36
N ASP A 120 -4.85 3.89 -16.38
CA ASP A 120 -4.07 3.89 -17.62
C ASP A 120 -3.65 2.47 -18.07
N VAL A 121 -3.46 1.55 -17.11
CA VAL A 121 -2.87 0.22 -17.39
C VAL A 121 -3.82 -0.92 -17.04
N THR A 122 -4.51 -0.86 -15.90
CA THR A 122 -5.31 -1.97 -15.40
C THR A 122 -6.73 -1.98 -15.97
N LEU A 123 -7.39 -0.82 -16.02
CA LEU A 123 -8.78 -0.67 -16.47
C LEU A 123 -8.99 -1.18 -17.92
N PRO A 124 -8.10 -0.92 -18.90
CA PRO A 124 -8.25 -1.46 -20.25
C PRO A 124 -8.22 -3.00 -20.33
N LEU A 125 -7.69 -3.66 -19.29
CA LEU A 125 -7.60 -5.13 -19.21
C LEU A 125 -8.81 -5.77 -18.52
N LEU A 126 -9.78 -4.98 -18.07
CA LEU A 126 -10.98 -5.42 -17.36
C LEU A 126 -12.23 -5.10 -18.20
N PRO A 127 -12.68 -6.03 -19.06
CA PRO A 127 -13.73 -5.77 -20.04
C PRO A 127 -15.01 -5.22 -19.40
N GLY A 128 -15.51 -4.11 -19.95
CA GLY A 128 -16.77 -3.47 -19.57
C GLY A 128 -16.73 -2.65 -18.28
N LEU A 129 -15.63 -2.71 -17.51
CA LEU A 129 -15.52 -1.95 -16.26
C LEU A 129 -15.50 -0.44 -16.50
N ASP A 130 -14.90 0.03 -17.59
CA ASP A 130 -14.90 1.42 -18.01
C ASP A 130 -16.32 1.97 -18.17
N ALA A 131 -17.18 1.23 -18.85
CA ALA A 131 -18.59 1.57 -19.02
C ALA A 131 -19.34 1.54 -17.69
N LEU A 132 -19.04 0.60 -16.79
CA LEU A 132 -19.65 0.54 -15.45
C LEU A 132 -19.27 1.76 -14.60
N LEU A 133 -17.99 2.13 -14.56
CA LEU A 133 -17.50 3.27 -13.78
C LEU A 133 -18.00 4.62 -14.32
N ALA A 134 -18.39 4.69 -15.59
CA ALA A 134 -18.97 5.88 -16.21
C ALA A 134 -20.49 6.02 -15.97
N ARG A 135 -21.17 4.99 -15.43
CA ARG A 135 -22.62 5.04 -15.19
C ARG A 135 -22.96 6.03 -14.07
N PRO A 136 -24.03 6.83 -14.21
CA PRO A 136 -24.54 7.62 -13.10
C PRO A 136 -24.82 6.75 -11.87
N GLY A 137 -24.25 7.12 -10.72
CA GLY A 137 -24.39 6.38 -9.47
C GLY A 137 -23.47 5.17 -9.33
N ALA A 138 -22.45 5.03 -10.18
CA ALA A 138 -21.42 4.00 -9.99
C ALA A 138 -20.77 4.11 -8.60
N ARG A 139 -20.61 2.97 -7.93
CA ARG A 139 -19.99 2.89 -6.60
C ARG A 139 -18.78 1.99 -6.61
N MET A 140 -17.74 2.38 -5.89
CA MET A 140 -16.57 1.54 -5.59
C MET A 140 -16.47 1.30 -4.08
N LEU A 141 -16.01 0.11 -3.71
CA LEU A 141 -15.63 -0.23 -2.35
C LEU A 141 -14.10 -0.21 -2.21
N ASP A 142 -13.58 0.50 -1.22
CA ASP A 142 -12.15 0.57 -0.86
C ASP A 142 -11.95 -0.02 0.54
N VAL A 143 -11.54 -1.29 0.61
CA VAL A 143 -11.34 -2.00 1.88
C VAL A 143 -9.96 -1.71 2.45
N GLY A 144 -9.90 -1.29 3.71
CA GLY A 144 -8.67 -0.79 4.32
C GLY A 144 -8.27 0.56 3.74
N THR A 145 -9.24 1.48 3.65
CA THR A 145 -9.07 2.81 3.01
C THR A 145 -8.00 3.66 3.69
N GLY A 146 -7.64 3.34 4.95
CA GLY A 146 -6.61 4.03 5.71
C GLY A 146 -6.94 5.50 5.84
N VAL A 147 -6.07 6.35 5.31
CA VAL A 147 -6.24 7.81 5.29
C VAL A 147 -7.08 8.31 4.10
N GLY A 148 -7.82 7.44 3.41
CA GLY A 148 -8.78 7.79 2.35
C GLY A 148 -8.16 8.20 1.01
N ALA A 149 -6.83 8.19 0.88
CA ALA A 149 -6.14 8.75 -0.27
C ALA A 149 -6.43 8.02 -1.60
N LEU A 150 -6.60 6.68 -1.56
CA LEU A 150 -6.99 5.92 -2.75
C LEU A 150 -8.43 6.24 -3.16
N ALA A 151 -9.36 6.23 -2.20
CA ALA A 151 -10.76 6.58 -2.43
C ALA A 151 -10.95 7.96 -3.03
N ILE A 152 -10.26 8.98 -2.49
CA ILE A 152 -10.25 10.34 -3.04
C ILE A 152 -9.74 10.33 -4.49
N ALA A 153 -8.59 9.70 -4.74
CA ALA A 153 -8.00 9.67 -6.08
C ALA A 153 -8.91 8.98 -7.12
N TYR A 154 -9.61 7.91 -6.75
CA TYR A 154 -10.59 7.26 -7.63
C TYR A 154 -11.79 8.18 -7.91
N ALA A 155 -12.35 8.82 -6.88
CA ALA A 155 -13.44 9.78 -7.07
C ALA A 155 -12.99 10.93 -8.00
N GLU A 156 -11.80 11.51 -7.80
CA GLU A 156 -11.28 12.56 -8.68
C GLU A 156 -11.11 12.11 -10.15
N LEU A 157 -10.61 10.89 -10.37
CA LEU A 157 -10.32 10.37 -11.71
C LEU A 157 -11.56 9.90 -12.50
N PHE A 158 -12.62 9.50 -11.79
CA PHE A 158 -13.86 8.95 -12.35
C PHE A 158 -15.06 9.82 -11.91
N PRO A 159 -15.54 10.75 -12.77
CA PRO A 159 -16.52 11.76 -12.37
C PRO A 159 -17.87 11.22 -11.88
N ALA A 160 -18.29 10.04 -12.35
CA ALA A 160 -19.54 9.40 -11.96
C ALA A 160 -19.41 8.49 -10.72
N LEU A 161 -18.17 8.26 -10.24
CA LEU A 161 -17.87 7.32 -9.19
C LEU A 161 -18.04 7.96 -7.81
N THR A 162 -18.74 7.26 -6.92
CA THR A 162 -18.70 7.45 -5.47
C THR A 162 -17.92 6.31 -4.85
N VAL A 163 -17.07 6.59 -3.85
CA VAL A 163 -16.27 5.55 -3.18
C VAL A 163 -16.72 5.40 -1.73
N VAL A 164 -16.91 4.16 -1.29
CA VAL A 164 -17.10 3.80 0.12
C VAL A 164 -15.79 3.23 0.63
N GLY A 165 -15.13 3.97 1.52
CA GLY A 165 -13.92 3.55 2.20
C GLY A 165 -14.25 2.88 3.54
N LEU A 166 -13.86 1.61 3.69
CA LEU A 166 -13.96 0.89 4.96
C LEU A 166 -12.60 0.85 5.64
N ASP A 167 -12.57 1.09 6.95
CA ASP A 167 -11.40 0.77 7.76
C ASP A 167 -11.83 0.38 9.17
N ILE A 168 -11.06 -0.50 9.82
CA ILE A 168 -11.31 -0.91 11.21
C ILE A 168 -10.62 0.03 12.21
N MET A 169 -9.71 0.90 11.76
CA MET A 169 -8.91 1.78 12.61
C MET A 169 -9.52 3.19 12.70
N PRO A 170 -10.07 3.60 13.87
CA PRO A 170 -10.61 4.94 14.05
C PRO A 170 -9.58 6.05 13.83
N SER A 171 -8.31 5.82 14.19
CA SER A 171 -7.21 6.79 14.01
C SER A 171 -6.94 7.08 12.53
N ALA A 172 -6.95 6.05 11.67
CA ALA A 172 -6.80 6.21 10.23
C ALA A 172 -8.00 6.96 9.63
N LEU A 173 -9.23 6.60 10.04
CA LEU A 173 -10.45 7.27 9.57
C LEU A 173 -10.55 8.73 10.00
N LYS A 174 -9.99 9.10 11.16
CA LYS A 174 -9.89 10.50 11.58
C LYS A 174 -9.06 11.31 10.57
N LEU A 175 -7.91 10.78 10.14
CA LEU A 175 -7.08 11.40 9.11
C LEU A 175 -7.77 11.37 7.74
N ALA A 176 -8.47 10.26 7.42
CA ALA A 176 -9.25 10.17 6.19
C ALA A 176 -10.34 11.24 6.11
N ALA A 177 -11.06 11.49 7.20
CA ALA A 177 -12.08 12.51 7.25
C ALA A 177 -11.51 13.92 6.98
N GLN A 178 -10.33 14.23 7.51
CA GLN A 178 -9.62 15.47 7.22
C GLN A 178 -9.24 15.54 5.74
N ASN A 179 -8.59 14.50 5.21
CA ASN A 179 -8.18 14.43 3.81
C ASN A 179 -9.36 14.54 2.84
N VAL A 180 -10.50 13.89 3.15
CA VAL A 180 -11.72 13.94 2.33
C VAL A 180 -12.31 15.35 2.35
N ALA A 181 -12.38 15.99 3.52
CA ALA A 181 -12.90 17.35 3.65
C ALA A 181 -12.05 18.39 2.90
N GLU A 182 -10.74 18.19 2.82
CA GLU A 182 -9.79 19.05 2.10
C GLU A 182 -9.70 18.72 0.59
N SER A 183 -10.29 17.61 0.15
CA SER A 183 -10.25 17.19 -1.26
C SER A 183 -11.18 17.99 -2.17
N THR A 184 -11.06 17.80 -3.48
CA THR A 184 -11.99 18.38 -4.46
C THR A 184 -13.31 17.61 -4.57
N VAL A 185 -13.46 16.50 -3.84
CA VAL A 185 -14.56 15.53 -3.99
C VAL A 185 -15.21 15.08 -2.66
N PRO A 186 -15.38 15.97 -1.65
CA PRO A 186 -15.78 15.57 -0.30
C PRO A 186 -17.12 14.84 -0.24
N HIS A 187 -18.05 15.14 -1.16
CA HIS A 187 -19.38 14.52 -1.20
C HIS A 187 -19.43 13.18 -1.93
N ARG A 188 -18.30 12.72 -2.50
CA ARG A 188 -18.22 11.46 -3.26
C ARG A 188 -17.37 10.39 -2.58
N VAL A 189 -16.92 10.65 -1.35
CA VAL A 189 -16.22 9.67 -0.53
C VAL A 189 -16.97 9.50 0.78
N GLU A 190 -17.48 8.29 1.01
CA GLU A 190 -18.15 7.88 2.23
C GLU A 190 -17.17 7.04 3.06
N LEU A 191 -16.99 7.36 4.34
CA LEU A 191 -16.07 6.65 5.22
C LEU A 191 -16.85 5.88 6.29
N ARG A 192 -16.48 4.63 6.53
CA ARG A 192 -17.14 3.76 7.52
C ARG A 192 -16.11 3.05 8.38
N ASN A 193 -16.33 3.11 9.70
CA ASN A 193 -15.65 2.22 10.63
C ASN A 193 -16.35 0.86 10.61
N GLN A 194 -15.85 -0.06 9.80
CA GLN A 194 -16.52 -1.33 9.50
C GLN A 194 -15.51 -2.37 9.04
N ASP A 195 -15.65 -3.61 9.52
CA ASP A 195 -14.93 -4.76 8.97
C ASP A 195 -15.60 -5.24 7.67
N VAL A 196 -14.81 -5.61 6.68
CA VAL A 196 -15.33 -6.10 5.39
C VAL A 196 -16.19 -7.36 5.52
N GLY A 197 -15.96 -8.18 6.55
CA GLY A 197 -16.79 -9.35 6.86
C GLY A 197 -18.21 -9.01 7.32
N ASP A 198 -18.43 -7.76 7.77
CA ASP A 198 -19.73 -7.24 8.22
C ASP A 198 -20.48 -6.49 7.11
N LEU A 199 -19.99 -6.54 5.86
CA LEU A 199 -20.65 -5.94 4.71
C LEU A 199 -21.97 -6.70 4.42
N THR A 200 -23.05 -5.96 4.20
CA THR A 200 -24.41 -6.53 4.02
C THR A 200 -25.05 -6.14 2.69
N GLU A 201 -24.42 -5.24 1.95
CA GLU A 201 -24.88 -4.79 0.66
C GLU A 201 -24.87 -5.91 -0.36
N VAL A 202 -25.84 -5.84 -1.27
CA VAL A 202 -25.98 -6.74 -2.42
C VAL A 202 -26.08 -5.86 -3.66
N ASP A 203 -25.42 -6.26 -4.74
CA ASP A 203 -25.54 -5.62 -6.06
C ASP A 203 -25.40 -4.08 -6.02
N THR A 204 -24.37 -3.59 -5.33
CA THR A 204 -24.16 -2.16 -5.06
C THR A 204 -22.91 -1.60 -5.74
N TYR A 205 -21.80 -2.33 -5.72
CA TYR A 205 -20.50 -1.82 -6.16
C TYR A 205 -20.13 -2.34 -7.55
N SER A 206 -19.63 -1.49 -8.43
CA SER A 206 -19.06 -1.89 -9.72
C SER A 206 -17.61 -2.35 -9.62
N LEU A 207 -16.90 -1.87 -8.60
CA LEU A 207 -15.50 -2.17 -8.34
C LEU A 207 -15.27 -2.31 -6.84
N ALA A 208 -14.45 -3.26 -6.42
CA ALA A 208 -13.92 -3.36 -5.08
C ALA A 208 -12.39 -3.46 -5.08
N TRP A 209 -11.74 -2.82 -4.12
CA TRP A 209 -10.31 -2.98 -3.83
C TRP A 209 -10.15 -3.64 -2.46
N ILE A 210 -9.22 -4.60 -2.35
CA ILE A 210 -8.83 -5.21 -1.08
C ILE A 210 -7.33 -5.53 -1.03
N PRO A 211 -6.56 -4.99 -0.06
CA PRO A 211 -5.12 -5.23 0.01
C PRO A 211 -4.79 -6.37 0.99
N ALA A 212 -4.58 -7.58 0.47
CA ALA A 212 -4.31 -8.78 1.27
C ALA A 212 -3.19 -8.62 2.33
N PRO A 213 -2.07 -7.90 2.08
CA PRO A 213 -1.00 -7.74 3.07
C PRO A 213 -1.41 -7.01 4.36
N PHE A 214 -2.58 -6.35 4.40
CA PHE A 214 -3.12 -5.66 5.58
C PHE A 214 -4.39 -6.28 6.14
N VAL A 215 -4.91 -7.35 5.51
CA VAL A 215 -6.14 -8.02 5.92
C VAL A 215 -5.79 -9.43 6.39
N SER A 216 -6.18 -9.78 7.62
CA SER A 216 -5.93 -11.12 8.19
C SER A 216 -6.55 -12.22 7.33
N GLY A 217 -5.98 -13.43 7.34
CA GLY A 217 -6.46 -14.54 6.52
C GLY A 217 -7.96 -14.84 6.69
N PRO A 218 -8.48 -14.93 7.93
CA PRO A 218 -9.91 -15.10 8.17
C PRO A 218 -10.76 -13.96 7.62
N ALA A 219 -10.39 -12.70 7.89
CA ALA A 219 -11.13 -11.52 7.41
C ALA A 219 -11.08 -11.39 5.88
N LEU A 220 -9.96 -11.74 5.25
CA LEU A 220 -9.82 -11.74 3.80
C LEU A 220 -10.74 -12.79 3.16
N ARG A 221 -10.78 -14.00 3.72
CA ARG A 221 -11.63 -15.08 3.21
C ARG A 221 -13.12 -14.75 3.33
N GLU A 222 -13.55 -14.23 4.48
CA GLU A 222 -14.96 -13.84 4.65
C GLU A 222 -15.30 -12.58 3.83
N GLY A 223 -14.42 -11.57 3.88
CA GLY A 223 -14.56 -10.33 3.13
C GLY A 223 -14.70 -10.55 1.63
N LEU A 224 -13.96 -11.48 1.02
CA LEU A 224 -14.12 -11.77 -0.41
C LEU A 224 -15.48 -12.34 -0.78
N LYS A 225 -16.11 -13.13 0.09
CA LYS A 225 -17.48 -13.62 -0.13
C LYS A 225 -18.47 -12.46 -0.06
N ARG A 226 -18.33 -11.58 0.94
CA ARG A 226 -19.18 -10.39 1.09
C ARG A 226 -19.00 -9.41 -0.06
N ILE A 227 -17.76 -9.18 -0.48
CA ILE A 227 -17.44 -8.38 -1.66
C ILE A 227 -18.12 -8.97 -2.89
N ARG A 228 -18.05 -10.30 -3.09
CA ARG A 228 -18.76 -10.96 -4.21
C ARG A 228 -20.25 -10.66 -4.17
N GLU A 229 -20.93 -10.81 -3.03
CA GLU A 229 -22.36 -10.52 -2.90
C GLU A 229 -22.70 -9.04 -3.19
N ALA A 230 -21.84 -8.13 -2.74
CA ALA A 230 -22.03 -6.70 -2.90
C ALA A 230 -21.77 -6.18 -4.33
N LEU A 231 -21.21 -6.99 -5.22
CA LEU A 231 -20.48 -6.52 -6.40
C LEU A 231 -21.22 -6.28 -7.73
N ILE A 232 -22.53 -6.09 -7.88
CA ILE A 232 -23.29 -6.12 -9.17
C ILE A 232 -22.93 -7.23 -10.21
N PRO A 233 -23.88 -7.71 -11.01
CA PRO A 233 -23.53 -8.52 -12.18
C PRO A 233 -22.55 -7.79 -13.12
N GLY A 234 -21.39 -8.40 -13.39
CA GLY A 234 -20.32 -7.83 -14.22
C GLY A 234 -19.31 -6.94 -13.48
N GLY A 235 -19.45 -6.76 -12.16
CA GLY A 235 -18.49 -6.00 -11.36
C GLY A 235 -17.20 -6.79 -11.08
N TRP A 236 -16.18 -6.05 -10.64
CA TRP A 236 -14.84 -6.59 -10.42
C TRP A 236 -14.33 -6.34 -9.01
N VAL A 237 -13.61 -7.30 -8.43
CA VAL A 237 -12.71 -7.05 -7.30
C VAL A 237 -11.27 -7.05 -7.79
N ILE A 238 -10.43 -6.18 -7.24
CA ILE A 238 -8.98 -6.18 -7.41
C ILE A 238 -8.35 -6.41 -6.05
N MET A 239 -7.61 -7.51 -5.94
CA MET A 239 -6.85 -7.85 -4.75
C MET A 239 -5.38 -7.49 -4.94
N GLY A 240 -4.87 -6.58 -4.11
CA GLY A 240 -3.44 -6.32 -4.01
C GLY A 240 -2.75 -7.38 -3.15
N HIS A 241 -1.63 -7.93 -3.61
CA HIS A 241 -0.85 -8.92 -2.87
C HIS A 241 0.66 -8.81 -3.15
N ALA A 242 1.44 -9.64 -2.48
CA ALA A 242 2.89 -9.64 -2.66
C ALA A 242 3.26 -10.19 -4.04
N LYS A 243 4.31 -9.60 -4.62
CA LYS A 243 5.00 -10.16 -5.79
C LYS A 243 6.07 -11.11 -5.25
N ILE A 244 6.03 -12.40 -5.63
CA ILE A 244 7.14 -13.30 -5.27
C ILE A 244 8.41 -12.75 -5.94
N ARG A 245 9.37 -12.35 -5.12
CA ARG A 245 10.66 -11.83 -5.57
C ARG A 245 11.62 -12.98 -5.86
N ALA A 246 12.52 -12.77 -6.82
CA ALA A 246 13.37 -13.82 -7.41
C ALA A 246 14.41 -14.45 -6.47
N ASN A 247 14.69 -13.86 -5.30
CA ASN A 247 15.64 -14.42 -4.33
C ASN A 247 15.01 -14.65 -2.95
N GLU A 248 15.54 -15.65 -2.22
CA GLU A 248 15.00 -16.10 -0.93
C GLU A 248 14.96 -14.99 0.12
N GLY A 249 15.98 -14.13 0.18
CA GLY A 249 16.06 -13.05 1.15
C GLY A 249 14.94 -12.02 0.97
N SER A 250 14.64 -11.67 -0.28
CA SER A 250 13.54 -10.76 -0.59
C SER A 250 12.16 -11.36 -0.29
N ALA A 251 11.99 -12.67 -0.52
CA ALA A 251 10.77 -13.37 -0.13
C ALA A 251 10.61 -13.46 1.40
N ALA A 252 11.70 -13.67 2.14
CA ALA A 252 11.71 -13.66 3.60
C ALA A 252 11.39 -12.27 4.17
N LEU A 253 11.89 -11.19 3.55
CA LEU A 253 11.54 -9.83 3.92
C LEU A 253 10.04 -9.58 3.75
N SER A 254 9.44 -9.97 2.62
CA SER A 254 7.99 -9.85 2.41
C SER A 254 7.19 -10.61 3.47
N ARG A 255 7.62 -11.82 3.86
CA ARG A 255 6.98 -12.59 4.96
C ARG A 255 7.03 -11.82 6.27
N LEU A 256 8.20 -11.28 6.63
CA LEU A 256 8.36 -10.51 7.85
C LEU A 256 7.45 -9.26 7.84
N GLN A 257 7.47 -8.50 6.74
CA GLN A 257 6.63 -7.31 6.60
C GLN A 257 5.14 -7.64 6.72
N THR A 258 4.65 -8.65 6.01
CA THR A 258 3.25 -9.06 6.10
C THR A 258 2.87 -9.54 7.50
N ALA A 259 3.76 -10.24 8.21
CA ALA A 259 3.53 -10.63 9.60
C ALA A 259 3.45 -9.41 10.53
N VAL A 260 4.32 -8.41 10.33
CA VAL A 260 4.30 -7.12 11.04
C VAL A 260 2.99 -6.37 10.79
N TYR A 261 2.46 -6.43 9.56
CA TYR A 261 1.18 -5.81 9.19
C TYR A 261 -0.05 -6.59 9.68
N GLY A 262 0.12 -7.82 10.17
CA GLY A 262 -0.98 -8.69 10.59
C GLY A 262 -1.85 -9.21 9.45
N GLY A 263 -1.40 -9.07 8.20
CA GLY A 263 -2.18 -9.45 7.02
C GLY A 263 -1.81 -10.81 6.44
N THR A 264 -2.22 -11.02 5.19
CA THR A 264 -2.11 -12.30 4.49
C THR A 264 -1.09 -12.22 3.38
N LEU A 265 -0.07 -13.08 3.43
CA LEU A 265 0.91 -13.19 2.36
C LEU A 265 0.36 -14.12 1.28
N LEU A 266 0.12 -13.57 0.10
CA LEU A 266 -0.32 -14.31 -1.08
C LEU A 266 0.62 -14.05 -2.25
N ASP A 267 0.82 -15.08 -3.06
CA ASP A 267 1.35 -14.99 -4.41
C ASP A 267 0.21 -15.03 -5.44
N ASP A 268 0.53 -14.92 -6.72
CA ASP A 268 -0.44 -14.91 -7.82
C ASP A 268 -1.35 -16.15 -7.80
N MET A 269 -0.79 -17.33 -7.50
CA MET A 269 -1.55 -18.58 -7.50
C MET A 269 -2.54 -18.61 -6.34
N ARG A 270 -2.08 -18.33 -5.11
CA ARG A 270 -2.91 -18.32 -3.91
C ARG A 270 -3.94 -17.19 -3.93
N ALA A 271 -3.62 -16.04 -4.53
CA ALA A 271 -4.58 -14.96 -4.74
C ALA A 271 -5.73 -15.41 -5.67
N ARG A 272 -5.43 -16.13 -6.75
CA ARG A 272 -6.46 -16.74 -7.61
C ARG A 272 -7.30 -17.77 -6.86
N ASP A 273 -6.67 -18.66 -6.09
CA ASP A 273 -7.38 -19.66 -5.29
C ASP A 273 -8.40 -19.00 -4.35
N PHE A 274 -7.99 -17.95 -3.63
CA PHE A 274 -8.87 -17.20 -2.73
C PHE A 274 -10.08 -16.61 -3.45
N LEU A 275 -9.89 -16.07 -4.66
CA LEU A 275 -10.98 -15.53 -5.47
C LEU A 275 -11.92 -16.65 -5.98
N ILE A 276 -11.38 -17.77 -6.44
CA ILE A 276 -12.19 -18.91 -6.90
C ILE A 276 -13.00 -19.49 -5.74
N GLU A 277 -12.39 -19.66 -4.57
CA GLU A 277 -13.06 -20.16 -3.36
C GLU A 277 -14.14 -19.20 -2.85
N ALA A 278 -13.98 -17.90 -3.08
CA ALA A 278 -15.02 -16.90 -2.82
C ALA A 278 -16.13 -16.88 -3.87
N GLY A 279 -15.98 -17.62 -4.98
CA GLY A 279 -16.99 -17.86 -6.00
C GLY A 279 -16.83 -17.04 -7.28
N PHE A 280 -15.76 -16.25 -7.45
CA PHE A 280 -15.54 -15.45 -8.66
C PHE A 280 -15.40 -16.33 -9.92
N ALA A 281 -16.12 -15.98 -10.98
CA ALA A 281 -16.25 -16.81 -12.18
C ALA A 281 -14.99 -16.80 -13.06
N GLN A 282 -14.28 -15.67 -13.09
CA GLN A 282 -13.02 -15.51 -13.81
C GLN A 282 -12.01 -14.80 -12.91
N THR A 283 -10.75 -15.22 -12.99
CA THR A 283 -9.64 -14.57 -12.29
C THR A 283 -8.53 -14.21 -13.25
N LEU A 284 -7.94 -13.03 -13.07
CA LEU A 284 -6.89 -12.48 -13.93
C LEU A 284 -5.78 -11.93 -13.06
N SER A 285 -4.54 -12.40 -13.21
CA SER A 285 -3.41 -11.65 -12.65
C SER A 285 -2.96 -10.62 -13.66
N LEU A 286 -2.82 -9.39 -13.20
CA LEU A 286 -2.60 -8.24 -14.08
C LEU A 286 -1.16 -7.76 -13.94
N PRO A 287 -0.54 -7.29 -15.03
CA PRO A 287 0.81 -6.78 -14.99
C PRO A 287 0.88 -5.51 -14.14
N THR A 288 1.93 -5.40 -13.33
CA THR A 288 2.23 -4.19 -12.56
C THR A 288 3.68 -3.77 -12.78
N PRO A 289 3.96 -2.45 -12.81
CA PRO A 289 5.30 -1.93 -13.04
C PRO A 289 6.26 -2.35 -11.92
N PRO A 290 7.58 -2.25 -12.14
CA PRO A 290 8.57 -2.50 -11.10
C PRO A 290 8.27 -1.68 -9.83
N GLY A 291 8.31 -2.34 -8.67
CA GLY A 291 8.06 -1.71 -7.37
C GLY A 291 6.59 -1.63 -6.93
N ALA A 292 5.63 -1.82 -7.84
CA ALA A 292 4.21 -1.93 -7.47
C ALA A 292 3.88 -3.34 -6.90
N PRO A 293 2.86 -3.47 -6.04
CA PRO A 293 2.36 -4.77 -5.61
C PRO A 293 1.89 -5.58 -6.81
N ALA A 294 1.83 -6.91 -6.66
CA ALA A 294 1.11 -7.74 -7.62
C ALA A 294 -0.39 -7.56 -7.39
N ILE A 295 -1.18 -7.69 -8.44
CA ILE A 295 -2.64 -7.62 -8.34
C ILE A 295 -3.29 -8.77 -9.09
N THR A 296 -4.33 -9.32 -8.49
CA THR A 296 -5.20 -10.33 -9.12
C THR A 296 -6.64 -9.84 -9.03
N ALA A 297 -7.35 -9.85 -10.15
CA ALA A 297 -8.74 -9.44 -10.25
C ALA A 297 -9.68 -10.65 -10.30
N GLY A 298 -10.87 -10.50 -9.74
CA GLY A 298 -11.97 -11.46 -9.82
C GLY A 298 -13.20 -10.82 -10.45
N HIS A 299 -13.79 -11.47 -11.46
CA HIS A 299 -15.02 -11.05 -12.11
C HIS A 299 -16.22 -11.74 -11.48
N ARG A 300 -17.26 -10.98 -11.13
CA ARG A 300 -18.45 -11.53 -10.50
C ARG A 300 -19.28 -12.40 -11.44
#